data_AF-A0A2U1KZK2-F1
#
_entry.id   AF-A0A2U1KZK2-F1
#
_cell.length_a   1.000
_cell.length_b   1.000
_cell.length_c   1.000
_cell.angle_alpha   90.00
_cell.angle_beta   90.00
_cell.angle_gamma   90.00
#
_symmetry.space_group_name_H-M   'P 1'
#
loop_
_entity.id
_entity.type
_entity.pdbx_description
1 polymer ?
#
loop_
_entity_poly.entity_id
_entity_poly.type
_entity_poly.pdbx_seq_one_letter_code
_entity_poly.pdbx_strand_id
1 'polypeptide(L)'
;MKPIKDIKGDQIRLIDGQEKQFDAIVFATGFRSIVLKWLKDEGRLFSENGMPQHKSPNNWKGGDGLYCVGFASAGFGISNDARNITEDIA
;
A
#
# COMPACT_ATOMS: atom_id res chain seq x y z
N MET A 1 18.95 9.89 9.74
CA MET A 1 18.43 9.77 11.13
C MET A 1 18.06 8.31 11.37
N LYS A 2 18.39 7.75 12.53
CA LYS A 2 18.02 6.36 12.85
C LYS A 2 16.50 6.27 13.11
N PRO A 3 15.87 5.08 12.96
CA PRO A 3 14.46 4.87 13.31
C PRO A 3 14.12 5.34 14.73
N ILE A 4 12.88 5.79 14.90
CA ILE A 4 12.32 6.13 16.20
C ILE A 4 12.08 4.82 16.97
N LYS A 5 12.56 4.77 18.22
CA LYS A 5 12.31 3.68 19.17
C LYS A 5 11.13 3.99 20.08
N ASP A 6 11.05 5.23 20.60
CA ASP A 6 10.00 5.66 21.53
C ASP A 6 9.74 7.17 21.42
N ILE A 7 8.52 7.59 21.72
CA ILE A 7 8.05 8.99 21.69
C ILE A 7 7.49 9.35 23.06
N LYS A 8 8.12 10.31 23.75
CA LYS A 8 7.66 10.81 25.06
C LYS A 8 7.48 12.32 25.00
N GLY A 9 6.28 12.76 24.63
CA GLY A 9 6.02 14.17 24.36
C GLY A 9 6.86 14.65 23.18
N ASP A 10 7.65 15.69 23.39
CA ASP A 10 8.60 16.25 22.41
C ASP A 10 9.95 15.51 22.37
N GLN A 11 10.23 14.64 23.35
CA GLN A 11 11.48 13.88 23.44
C GLN A 11 11.38 12.55 22.70
N ILE A 12 12.23 12.38 21.68
CA ILE A 12 12.26 11.23 20.79
C ILE A 12 13.54 10.43 21.01
N ARG A 13 13.38 9.15 21.34
CA ARG A 13 14.51 8.21 21.47
C ARG A 13 14.67 7.43 20.18
N LEU A 14 15.87 7.43 19.63
CA LEU A 14 16.24 6.66 18.43
C LEU A 14 16.75 5.26 18.81
N ILE A 15 16.79 4.34 17.85
CA ILE A 15 17.22 2.96 18.10
C ILE A 15 18.68 2.82 18.57
N ASP A 16 19.53 3.81 18.32
CA ASP A 16 20.93 3.86 18.77
C ASP A 16 21.07 4.47 20.19
N GLY A 17 19.95 4.78 20.85
CA GLY A 17 19.92 5.34 22.19
C GLY A 17 20.00 6.87 22.24
N GLN A 18 20.22 7.56 21.12
CA GLN A 18 20.21 9.01 21.09
C GLN A 18 18.80 9.55 21.40
N GLU A 19 18.75 10.60 22.21
CA GLU A 19 17.51 11.33 22.52
C GLU A 19 17.58 12.74 21.93
N LYS A 20 16.48 13.17 21.28
CA LYS A 20 16.39 14.47 20.60
C LYS A 20 14.99 15.06 20.80
N GLN A 21 14.89 16.37 20.91
CA GLN A 21 13.61 17.08 20.96
C GLN A 21 13.15 17.51 19.56
N PHE A 22 11.84 17.43 19.30
CA PHE A 22 11.21 17.88 18.06
C PHE A 22 9.88 18.57 18.35
N ASP A 23 9.62 19.70 17.69
CA ASP A 23 8.33 20.42 17.79
C ASP A 23 7.21 19.71 17.00
N ALA A 24 7.56 18.94 15.98
CA ALA A 24 6.60 18.22 15.13
C ALA A 24 7.21 16.94 14.55
N ILE A 25 6.35 15.94 14.29
CA ILE A 25 6.70 14.68 13.65
C ILE A 25 5.75 14.45 12.46
N VAL A 26 6.30 14.21 11.28
CA VAL A 26 5.52 13.85 10.08
C VAL A 26 5.72 12.37 9.79
N PHE A 27 4.66 11.57 9.95
CA PHE A 27 4.69 10.15 9.63
C PHE A 27 4.48 9.91 8.14
N ALA A 28 5.57 9.98 7.37
CA ALA A 28 5.61 9.55 5.97
C ALA A 28 5.95 8.05 5.84
N THR A 29 5.37 7.20 6.70
CA THR A 29 5.70 5.76 6.82
C THR A 29 4.94 4.88 5.83
N GLY A 30 4.24 5.49 4.87
CA GLY A 30 3.43 4.80 3.86
C GLY A 30 2.01 4.52 4.32
N PHE A 31 1.30 3.72 3.54
CA PHE A 31 -0.08 3.32 3.76
C PHE A 31 -0.21 1.80 3.77
N ARG A 32 -1.17 1.26 4.52
CA ARG A 32 -1.54 -0.15 4.45
C ARG A 32 -2.91 -0.29 3.80
N SER A 33 -3.00 -1.13 2.78
CA SER A 33 -4.27 -1.43 2.12
C SER A 33 -5.32 -1.94 3.11
N ILE A 34 -6.54 -1.40 3.02
CA ILE A 34 -7.69 -1.85 3.82
C ILE A 34 -8.67 -2.69 2.99
N VAL A 35 -8.30 -3.07 1.75
CA VAL A 35 -9.18 -3.78 0.81
C VAL A 35 -9.81 -5.02 1.42
N LEU A 36 -9.02 -5.81 2.16
CA LEU A 36 -9.48 -7.04 2.80
C LEU A 36 -10.47 -6.80 3.96
N LYS A 37 -10.65 -5.56 4.42
CA LYS A 37 -11.68 -5.24 5.44
C LYS A 37 -13.08 -5.12 4.85
N TRP A 38 -13.19 -4.79 3.57
CA TRP A 38 -14.48 -4.56 2.90
C TRP A 38 -14.73 -5.48 1.71
N LEU A 39 -13.69 -6.09 1.15
CA LEU A 39 -13.77 -7.07 0.06
C LEU A 39 -13.36 -8.46 0.56
N LYS A 40 -14.31 -9.40 0.51
CA LYS A 40 -14.03 -10.83 0.72
C LYS A 40 -13.53 -11.43 -0.60
N ASP A 41 -12.24 -11.33 -0.84
CA ASP A 41 -11.60 -11.76 -2.09
C ASP A 41 -11.15 -13.24 -2.08
N GLU A 42 -11.14 -13.89 -0.92
CA GLU A 42 -10.67 -15.29 -0.76
C GLU A 42 -9.24 -15.54 -1.28
N GLY A 43 -8.43 -14.48 -1.42
CA GLY A 43 -7.05 -14.56 -1.89
C GLY A 43 -6.91 -14.75 -3.40
N ARG A 44 -7.92 -14.35 -4.19
CA ARG A 44 -7.96 -14.49 -5.64
C ARG A 44 -7.28 -13.34 -6.38
N LEU A 45 -7.50 -12.10 -5.94
CA LEU A 45 -6.96 -10.89 -6.55
C LEU A 45 -5.97 -10.18 -5.63
N PHE A 46 -6.18 -10.25 -4.32
CA PHE A 46 -5.36 -9.61 -3.30
C PHE A 46 -4.66 -10.64 -2.42
N SER A 47 -3.37 -10.44 -2.20
CA SER A 47 -2.60 -11.15 -1.19
C SER A 47 -2.98 -10.70 0.23
N GLU A 48 -2.48 -11.42 1.26
CA GLU A 48 -2.81 -11.17 2.67
C GLU A 48 -2.50 -9.76 3.18
N ASN A 49 -1.61 -9.02 2.51
CA ASN A 49 -1.31 -7.62 2.84
C ASN A 49 -2.23 -6.60 2.11
N GLY A 50 -3.21 -7.08 1.35
CA GLY A 50 -4.14 -6.27 0.57
C GLY A 50 -3.54 -5.67 -0.71
N MET A 51 -2.42 -6.22 -1.19
CA MET A 51 -1.78 -5.86 -2.46
C MET A 51 -2.14 -6.87 -3.55
N PRO A 52 -2.12 -6.50 -4.84
CA PRO A 52 -2.44 -7.42 -5.94
C PRO A 52 -1.55 -8.67 -5.89
N GLN A 53 -2.17 -9.83 -6.04
CA GLN A 53 -1.47 -11.11 -6.01
C GLN A 53 -0.63 -11.30 -7.28
N HIS A 54 -1.15 -10.86 -8.41
CA HIS A 54 -0.44 -10.87 -9.69
C HIS A 54 0.47 -9.64 -9.83
N LYS A 55 1.59 -9.84 -10.52
CA LYS A 55 2.53 -8.76 -10.85
C LYS A 55 2.16 -8.10 -12.17
N SER A 56 2.64 -6.87 -12.35
CA SER A 56 2.58 -6.18 -13.63
C SER A 56 3.19 -7.04 -14.76
N PRO A 57 2.57 -7.09 -15.96
CA PRO A 57 1.43 -6.27 -16.41
C PRO A 57 0.04 -6.85 -16.15
N ASN A 58 -0.08 -7.96 -15.42
CA ASN A 58 -1.35 -8.68 -15.22
C ASN A 58 -1.92 -8.50 -13.80
N ASN A 59 -1.45 -7.49 -13.06
CA ASN A 59 -1.87 -7.20 -11.69
C ASN A 59 -3.32 -6.70 -11.57
N TRP A 60 -3.99 -6.42 -12.68
CA TRP A 60 -5.26 -5.69 -12.71
C TRP A 60 -6.50 -6.57 -12.86
N LYS A 61 -6.35 -7.85 -13.27
CA LYS A 61 -7.46 -8.75 -13.57
C LYS A 61 -7.59 -9.88 -12.54
N GLY A 62 -8.80 -10.03 -11.99
CA GLY A 62 -9.20 -11.17 -11.15
C GLY A 62 -10.22 -12.06 -11.86
N GLY A 63 -10.75 -13.04 -11.12
CA GLY A 63 -11.86 -13.88 -11.56
C GLY A 63 -13.21 -13.18 -11.45
N ASP A 64 -14.25 -13.78 -12.03
CA ASP A 64 -15.66 -13.39 -11.85
C ASP A 64 -15.99 -11.92 -12.19
N GLY A 65 -15.24 -11.33 -13.13
CA GLY A 65 -15.41 -9.93 -13.54
C GLY A 65 -14.88 -8.90 -12.53
N LEU A 66 -14.10 -9.33 -11.53
CA LEU A 66 -13.44 -8.45 -10.58
C LEU A 66 -12.11 -7.92 -11.15
N TYR A 67 -11.90 -6.61 -11.02
CA TYR A 67 -10.66 -5.94 -11.44
C TYR A 67 -10.12 -5.07 -10.30
N CYS A 68 -8.81 -4.81 -10.28
CA CYS A 68 -8.21 -3.83 -9.37
C CYS A 68 -7.30 -2.86 -10.11
N VAL A 69 -7.38 -1.58 -9.73
CA VAL A 69 -6.64 -0.48 -10.38
C VAL A 69 -5.85 0.29 -9.33
N GLY A 70 -4.56 0.53 -9.59
CA GLY A 70 -3.74 1.40 -8.74
C GLY A 70 -3.25 0.78 -7.43
N PHE A 71 -3.59 -0.49 -7.18
CA PHE A 71 -3.16 -1.22 -5.98
C PHE A 71 -1.72 -1.74 -6.06
N ALA A 72 -1.08 -1.75 -7.24
CA ALA A 72 0.27 -2.30 -7.42
C ALA A 72 1.41 -1.38 -6.94
N SER A 73 1.11 -0.20 -6.37
CA SER A 73 2.10 0.81 -5.97
C SER A 73 3.11 1.18 -7.07
N ALA A 74 2.70 1.08 -8.34
CA ALA A 74 3.54 1.30 -9.51
C ALA A 74 3.57 2.77 -9.98
N GLY A 75 3.06 3.72 -9.17
CA GLY A 75 2.95 5.13 -9.54
C GLY A 75 2.10 5.32 -10.80
N PHE A 76 2.75 5.67 -11.91
CA PHE A 76 2.11 5.87 -13.22
C PHE A 76 1.50 4.61 -13.84
N GLY A 77 1.71 3.41 -13.26
CA GLY A 77 1.08 2.17 -13.72
C GLY A 77 -0.46 2.15 -13.67
N ILE A 78 -1.08 3.06 -12.91
CA ILE A 78 -2.54 3.13 -12.76
C ILE A 78 -3.28 3.38 -14.08
N SER A 79 -2.70 4.19 -14.98
CA SER A 79 -3.31 4.47 -16.28
C SER A 79 -3.30 3.25 -17.20
N ASN A 80 -2.25 2.42 -17.10
CA ASN A 80 -2.18 1.15 -17.83
C ASN A 80 -3.20 0.15 -17.31
N ASP A 81 -3.32 -0.01 -15.99
CA ASP A 81 -4.35 -0.87 -15.39
C ASP A 81 -5.76 -0.46 -15.87
N ALA A 82 -6.08 0.85 -15.80
CA ALA A 82 -7.38 1.36 -16.22
C ALA A 82 -7.66 1.14 -17.72
N ARG A 83 -6.66 1.33 -18.58
CA ARG A 83 -6.79 1.08 -20.02
C ARG A 83 -7.02 -0.40 -20.33
N ASN A 84 -6.24 -1.28 -19.71
CA ASN A 84 -6.38 -2.72 -19.91
C ASN A 84 -7.77 -3.23 -19.49
N ILE A 85 -8.30 -2.73 -18.37
CA ILE A 85 -9.66 -3.07 -17.92
C ILE A 85 -10.70 -2.55 -18.90
N THR A 86 -10.54 -1.34 -19.42
CA THR A 86 -11.47 -0.78 -20.41
C THR A 86 -11.49 -1.63 -21.68
N GLU A 87 -10.32 -2.08 -22.15
CA GLU A 87 -10.18 -2.96 -23.31
C GLU A 87 -10.77 -4.36 -23.07
N ASP A 88 -10.72 -4.86 -21.83
CA ASP A 88 -11.24 -6.19 -21.47
C ASP A 88 -12.78 -6.22 -21.27
N ILE A 89 -13.36 -5.07 -20.89
CA ILE A 89 -14.82 -4.92 -20.69
C ILE A 89 -15.56 -4.64 -22.01
N ALA A 90 -14.90 -4.00 -22.98
CA ALA A 90 -15.49 -3.59 -24.26
C ALA A 90 -15.90 -4.78 -25.15
#